data_AF-A0AAD7I4F9-F1
#
_entry.id   AF-A0AAD7I4F9-F1
#
_cell.length_a   1.000
_cell.length_b   1.000
_cell.length_c   1.000
_cell.angle_alpha   90.00
_cell.angle_beta   90.00
_cell.angle_gamma   90.00
#
_symmetry.space_group_name_H-M   'P 1'
#
loop_
_entity.id
_entity.type
_entity.pdbx_description
1 polymer ?
#
loop_
_entity_poly.entity_id
_entity_poly.type
_entity_poly.pdbx_seq_one_letter_code
_entity_poly.pdbx_strand_id
1 'polypeptide(L)' 'MNHDPSEEDVYDYGLFLIDKIFRESNRALKDWPAMPQPQKDWDAETINPLIAEQLDYAKDTERKRANQKKVQLNPEQ' A
#
# COMPACT_ATOMS: atom_id res chain seq x y z
N MET A 1 -2.27 -23.15 8.72
CA MET A 1 -0.92 -23.74 8.69
C MET A 1 0.03 -22.60 8.37
N ASN A 2 1.01 -22.32 9.24
CA ASN A 2 2.11 -21.42 8.85
C ASN A 2 2.91 -22.15 7.79
N HIS A 3 2.94 -21.60 6.58
CA HIS A 3 3.87 -22.05 5.55
C HIS A 3 5.12 -21.20 5.72
N ASP A 4 6.24 -21.83 6.06
CA ASP A 4 7.51 -21.13 6.05
C ASP A 4 7.83 -20.73 4.60
N PRO A 5 8.27 -19.49 4.36
CA PRO A 5 8.61 -19.04 3.02
C PRO A 5 9.75 -19.88 2.45
N SER A 6 9.67 -20.19 1.16
CA SER A 6 10.76 -20.89 0.47
C SER A 6 11.98 -19.98 0.31
N GLU A 7 13.16 -20.55 0.01
CA GLU A 7 14.36 -19.76 -0.28
C GLU A 7 14.16 -18.85 -1.51
N GLU A 8 13.38 -19.30 -2.49
CA GLU A 8 13.02 -18.48 -3.66
C GLU A 8 12.17 -17.28 -3.25
N ASP A 9 11.23 -17.46 -2.31
CA ASP A 9 10.41 -16.36 -1.79
C ASP A 9 11.25 -15.34 -1.04
N VAL A 10 12.22 -15.81 -0.23
CA VAL A 10 13.14 -14.94 0.51
C VAL A 10 14.02 -14.15 -0.46
N TYR A 11 14.53 -14.80 -1.50
CA TYR A 11 15.34 -14.15 -2.54
C TYR A 11 14.54 -13.10 -3.31
N ASP A 12 13.34 -13.45 -3.76
CA ASP A 12 12.45 -12.56 -4.52
C ASP A 12 12.01 -11.34 -3.69
N TYR A 13 11.67 -11.57 -2.41
CA TYR A 13 11.36 -10.49 -1.48
C TYR A 13 12.57 -9.58 -1.23
N GLY A 14 13.78 -10.14 -1.18
CA GLY A 14 15.02 -9.38 -1.10
C GLY A 14 15.19 -8.43 -2.30
N LEU A 15 14.95 -8.91 -3.52
CA LEU A 15 14.99 -8.06 -4.72
C LEU A 15 13.95 -6.93 -4.65
N PHE A 16 12.76 -7.22 -4.13
CA PHE A 16 11.70 -6.23 -3.97
C PHE A 16 12.09 -5.11 -3.00
N LEU A 17 12.70 -5.46 -1.85
CA LEU A 17 13.22 -4.46 -0.91
C LEU A 17 14.32 -3.60 -1.52
N ILE A 18 15.22 -4.21 -2.30
CA ILE A 18 16.29 -3.47 -2.98
C ILE A 18 15.70 -2.50 -4.02
N ASP A 19 14.71 -2.93 -4.81
CA ASP A 19 14.03 -2.05 -5.77
C ASP A 19 13.35 -0.87 -5.08
N LYS A 20 12.72 -1.08 -3.91
CA LYS A 20 12.14 0.00 -3.09
C LYS A 20 13.18 1.02 -2.66
N ILE A 21 14.35 0.58 -2.19
CA ILE A 21 15.45 1.48 -1.80
C ILE A 21 15.95 2.29 -3.01
N PHE A 22 16.09 1.67 -4.18
CA PHE A 22 16.52 2.39 -5.38
C PHE A 22 15.54 3.47 -5.82
N ARG A 23 14.24 3.22 -5.66
CA ARG A 23 13.20 4.20 -6.00
C ARG A 23 13.32 5.49 -5.18
N GLU A 24 13.80 5.42 -3.94
CA GLU A 24 14.09 6.61 -3.12
C GLU A 24 15.15 7.51 -3.77
N SER A 25 16.04 6.93 -4.58
CA SER A 25 17.09 7.64 -5.33
C SER A 25 16.72 7.90 -6.80
N ASN A 26 15.43 7.84 -7.17
CA ASN A 26 14.94 7.94 -8.56
C ASN A 26 15.57 6.92 -9.53
N ARG A 27 15.98 5.76 -9.01
CA ARG A 27 16.46 4.62 -9.78
C ARG A 27 15.48 3.46 -9.62
N ALA A 28 15.54 2.48 -10.51
CA ALA A 28 14.84 1.23 -10.34
C ALA A 28 15.78 0.07 -10.67
N LEU A 29 15.53 -1.11 -10.12
CA LEU A 29 16.36 -2.29 -10.34
C LEU A 29 16.49 -2.63 -11.83
N LYS A 30 15.45 -2.33 -12.62
CA LYS A 30 15.44 -2.46 -14.09
C LYS A 30 16.48 -1.59 -14.81
N ASP A 31 17.02 -0.56 -14.16
CA ASP A 31 18.05 0.30 -14.73
C ASP A 31 19.41 -0.43 -14.84
N TRP A 32 19.53 -1.63 -14.25
CA TRP A 32 20.67 -2.52 -14.39
C TRP A 32 20.26 -3.83 -15.09
N PRO A 33 20.47 -3.97 -16.41
CA PRO A 33 19.96 -5.10 -17.19
C PRO A 33 20.47 -6.49 -16.76
N ALA A 34 21.61 -6.55 -16.05
CA ALA A 34 22.17 -7.77 -15.52
C ALA A 34 21.51 -8.22 -14.20
N MET A 35 20.70 -7.37 -13.56
CA MET A 35 20.06 -7.65 -12.29
C MET A 35 18.68 -8.29 -12.51
N PRO A 36 18.38 -9.43 -11.86
CA PRO A 36 17.04 -10.01 -11.88
C PRO A 36 16.02 -9.05 -11.24
N GLN A 37 14.77 -9.13 -11.69
CA GLN A 37 13.66 -8.34 -11.15
C GLN A 37 12.85 -9.19 -10.16
N PRO A 38 12.18 -8.57 -9.17
CA PRO A 38 11.20 -9.25 -8.34
C PRO A 38 10.06 -9.79 -9.23
N GLN A 39 9.68 -11.04 -9.01
CA GLN A 39 8.66 -11.74 -9.78
C GLN A 39 7.28 -11.63 -9.14
N LYS A 40 7.20 -11.64 -7.81
CA LYS A 40 5.93 -11.51 -7.10
C LYS A 40 5.56 -10.05 -6.83
N ASP A 41 4.26 -9.81 -6.81
CA ASP A 41 3.69 -8.54 -6.36
C ASP A 41 3.64 -8.47 -4.83
N TRP A 42 4.82 -8.28 -4.23
CA TRP A 42 4.97 -8.14 -2.78
C TRP A 42 4.33 -6.86 -2.24
N ASP A 43 4.02 -5.86 -3.08
CA ASP A 43 3.27 -4.68 -2.63
C ASP A 43 1.83 -5.07 -2.27
N ALA A 44 1.20 -5.96 -3.03
CA ALA A 44 -0.13 -6.49 -2.69
C ALA A 44 -0.14 -7.30 -1.38
N GLU A 45 0.96 -8.00 -1.05
CA GLU A 45 1.09 -8.81 0.16
C GLU A 45 1.54 -8.01 1.40
N THR A 46 2.25 -6.90 1.21
CA THR A 46 2.78 -6.07 2.32
C THR A 46 1.80 -4.99 2.80
N ILE A 47 0.79 -4.67 2.01
CA ILE A 47 -0.27 -3.73 2.43
C ILE A 47 -1.14 -4.43 3.49
N ASN A 48 -1.05 -3.96 4.73
CA ASN A 48 -1.98 -4.37 5.78
C ASN A 48 -3.40 -3.97 5.35
N PRO A 49 -4.35 -4.92 5.23
CA PRO A 49 -5.70 -4.64 4.75
C PRO A 49 -6.41 -3.54 5.55
N LEU A 50 -6.17 -3.46 6.86
CA LEU A 50 -6.74 -2.42 7.72
C LEU A 50 -6.15 -1.05 7.37
N ILE A 51 -4.86 -0.97 7.06
CA ILE A 51 -4.22 0.29 6.64
C ILE A 51 -4.73 0.69 5.26
N ALA A 52 -4.90 -0.28 4.35
CA ALA A 52 -5.49 -0.05 3.03
C ALA A 52 -6.90 0.54 3.14
N GLU A 53 -7.75 -0.05 3.98
CA GLU A 53 -9.13 0.40 4.22
C GLU A 53 -9.17 1.81 4.81
N GLN A 54 -8.26 2.14 5.74
CA GLN A 54 -8.17 3.49 6.31
C GLN A 54 -7.67 4.54 5.30
N LEU A 55 -6.83 4.15 4.34
CA LEU A 55 -6.35 5.01 3.27
C LEU A 55 -7.40 5.22 2.17
N ASP A 56 -8.19 4.20 1.88
CA ASP A 56 -9.30 4.25 0.90
C ASP A 56 -10.58 4.90 1.46
N TYR A 57 -10.63 5.17 2.78
CA TYR A 57 -11.78 5.79 3.41
C TYR A 57 -12.09 7.17 2.78
N ALA A 58 -13.28 7.29 2.19
CA ALA A 58 -13.76 8.46 1.46
C ALA A 58 -14.08 9.65 2.38
N LYS A 59 -13.02 10.27 2.93
CA LYS A 59 -13.09 11.40 3.88
C LYS A 59 -13.98 12.54 3.39
N ASP A 60 -13.98 12.82 2.08
CA ASP A 60 -14.81 13.90 1.50
C ASP A 60 -16.30 13.58 1.50
N THR A 61 -16.67 12.32 1.25
CA THR A 61 -18.06 11.86 1.29
C THR A 61 -18.61 11.95 2.71
N GLU A 62 -17.81 11.53 3.68
CA GLU A 62 -18.19 11.54 5.09
C GLU A 62 -18.23 12.95 5.67
N ARG A 63 -17.32 13.83 5.23
CA ARG A 63 -17.37 15.26 5.55
C ARG A 63 -18.63 15.94 5.00
N LYS A 64 -19.06 15.59 3.77
CA LYS A 64 -20.32 16.10 3.20
C LYS A 64 -21.54 15.61 4.00
N ARG A 65 -21.59 14.32 4.35
CA ARG A 65 -22.65 13.73 5.17
C ARG A 65 -22.73 14.37 6.56
N ALA A 66 -21.58 14.59 7.20
CA ALA A 66 -21.51 15.26 8.49
C ALA A 66 -22.04 16.69 8.43
N ASN A 67 -21.67 17.45 7.39
CA ASN A 67 -22.18 18.82 7.19
C ASN A 67 -23.69 18.83 6.92
N GLN A 68 -24.22 17.90 6.11
CA GLN A 68 -25.66 17.77 5.86
C GLN A 68 -26.43 17.46 7.15
N LYS A 69 -25.92 16.54 7.98
CA LYS A 69 -26.53 16.21 9.27
C LYS A 69 -26.45 17.37 10.27
N LYS A 70 -25.35 18.14 10.30
CA LYS A 70 -25.24 19.35 11.12
C LYS A 70 -26.31 20.38 10.79
N VAL A 71 -26.61 20.56 9.50
CA VAL A 71 -27.70 21.47 9.07
C VAL A 71 -29.06 20.94 9.53
N GLN A 72 -29.29 19.63 9.52
CA GLN A 72 -30.54 19.02 10.00
C GLN A 72 -30.68 18.98 11.52
N LEU A 73 -29.58 19.13 12.27
CA LEU A 73 -29.56 19.15 13.73
C LEU A 73 -29.77 20.54 14.35
N ASN A 74 -29.84 21.59 13.52
CA ASN A 74 -30.19 22.96 13.92
C ASN A 74 -31.62 23.36 13.45
N PRO A 75 -32.70 22.61 13.75
CA PRO A 75 -34.02 23.23 13.74
C PRO A 75 -34.13 24.08 15.01
N GLU A 76 -33.81 25.37 14.90
CA GLU A 76 -34.13 26.45 15.86
C GLU A 76 -33.51 26.34 17.28
N GLN A 77 -32.48 27.18 17.54
CA GLN A 77 -32.23 27.75 18.88
C GLN A 77 -33.16 28.95 19.10
#